data_AF-A0AAV6ALR9-F1
#
_entry.id   AF-A0AAV6ALR9-F1
#
_cell.length_a   1.000
_cell.length_b   1.000
_cell.length_c   1.000
_cell.angle_alpha   90.00
_cell.angle_beta   90.00
_cell.angle_gamma   90.00
#
_symmetry.space_group_name_H-M   'P 1'
#
loop_
_entity.id
_entity.type
_entity.pdbx_description
1 polymer ?
#
loop_
_entity_poly.entity_id
_entity_poly.type
_entity_poly.pdbx_seq_one_letter_code
_entity_poly.pdbx_strand_id
1 'polypeptide(L)' 'IVEKRSKKGRTFYGCERYPACDFTAWNKPVAQPCPKCGSPYMEEVGRRGQVRCPKCGHDGRALAQAGD' A
#
# COMPACT_ATOMS: atom_id res chain seq x y z
N ILE A 1 7.33 7.88 2.89
CA ILE A 1 6.11 7.46 3.65
C ILE A 1 6.58 7.21 5.07
N VAL A 2 5.94 7.82 6.06
CA VAL A 2 6.26 7.69 7.47
C VAL A 2 5.22 6.86 8.18
N GLU A 3 5.69 5.96 9.03
CA GLU A 3 4.85 5.22 9.96
C GLU A 3 4.49 6.15 11.12
N LYS A 4 3.20 6.45 11.28
CA LYS A 4 2.69 7.25 12.39
C LYS A 4 1.72 6.42 13.21
N ARG A 5 1.78 6.59 14.53
CA ARG A 5 0.79 6.00 15.44
C ARG A 5 -0.27 7.03 15.77
N SER A 6 -1.53 6.67 15.56
CA SER A 6 -2.65 7.48 16.03
C SER A 6 -2.76 7.43 17.56
N LYS A 7 -3.40 8.43 18.17
CA LYS A 7 -3.67 8.52 19.62
C LYS A 7 -4.38 7.29 20.20
N LYS A 8 -5.11 6.55 19.35
CA LYS A 8 -5.79 5.27 19.67
C LYS A 8 -4.93 4.01 19.50
N GLY A 9 -3.63 4.14 19.23
CA GLY A 9 -2.70 3.00 19.11
C GLY A 9 -2.73 2.29 17.76
N ARG A 10 -3.53 2.75 16.78
CA ARG A 10 -3.48 2.23 15.41
C ARG A 10 -2.33 2.86 14.65
N THR A 11 -1.49 2.02 14.05
CA THR A 11 -0.45 2.43 13.10
C THR A 11 -1.09 2.77 11.76
N PHE A 12 -0.68 3.88 11.16
CA PHE A 12 -1.05 4.29 9.82
C PHE A 12 0.19 4.79 9.06
N TYR A 13 0.19 4.57 7.76
CA TYR A 13 1.26 4.99 6.86
C TYR A 13 0.84 6.31 6.20
N GLY A 14 1.44 7.40 6.65
CA GLY A 14 1.17 8.74 6.16
C GLY A 14 2.33 9.30 5.35
N CYS A 15 2.11 10.33 4.55
CA CYS A 15 3.20 11.10 3.98
C CYS A 15 3.87 11.97 5.06
N GLU A 16 5.19 12.16 5.00
CA GLU A 16 5.88 13.02 5.98
C GLU A 16 5.72 14.50 5.66
N ARG A 17 5.52 14.81 4.36
CA ARG A 17 5.48 16.16 3.81
C ARG A 17 4.10 16.80 3.91
N TYR A 18 3.52 16.88 5.10
CA TYR A 18 2.31 17.69 5.29
C TYR A 18 2.67 19.18 5.20
N PRO A 19 1.93 20.05 4.46
CA PRO A 19 0.64 19.83 3.78
C PRO A 19 0.72 19.43 2.29
N ALA A 20 1.91 19.16 1.75
CA ALA A 20 2.08 18.83 0.35
C ALA A 20 1.58 17.41 -0.04
N CYS A 21 1.16 16.60 0.93
CA CYS A 21 0.84 15.19 0.68
C CYS A 21 -0.15 14.65 1.74
N ASP A 22 -1.41 14.47 1.33
CA ASP A 22 -2.52 13.99 2.17
C ASP A 22 -2.69 12.46 2.15
N PHE A 23 -1.70 11.74 1.62
CA PHE A 23 -1.76 10.29 1.51
C PHE A 23 -1.71 9.64 2.90
N THR A 24 -2.81 8.98 3.27
CA THR A 24 -2.98 8.23 4.51
C THR A 24 -3.49 6.84 4.17
N ALA A 25 -2.67 5.81 4.39
CA ALA A 25 -3.05 4.42 4.19
C ALA A 25 -2.99 3.64 5.51
N TRP A 26 -4.01 2.83 5.77
CA TRP A 26 -4.01 1.86 6.87
C TRP A 26 -3.15 0.65 6.53
N ASN A 27 -3.11 0.31 5.25
CA ASN A 27 -2.35 -0.79 4.68
C ASN A 27 -1.09 -0.25 4.02
N LYS A 28 -0.05 -1.08 3.93
CA LYS A 28 1.20 -0.68 3.31
C LYS A 28 1.01 -0.58 1.79
N PRO A 29 1.17 0.60 1.16
CA PRO A 29 1.13 0.67 -0.30
C PRO A 29 2.38 -0.03 -0.86
N VAL A 30 2.15 -0.87 -1.86
CA VAL A 30 3.17 -1.62 -2.58
C VAL A 30 3.29 -1.01 -3.96
N ALA A 31 4.51 -0.67 -4.37
CA ALA A 31 4.83 -0.13 -5.70
C ALA A 31 4.76 -1.25 -6.76
N GLN A 32 3.62 -1.93 -6.83
CA GLN A 32 3.38 -3.05 -7.70
C GLN A 32 2.26 -2.69 -8.67
N PRO A 33 2.51 -2.79 -9.99
CA PRO A 33 1.48 -2.52 -10.97
C PRO A 33 0.44 -3.64 -10.97
N CYS A 34 -0.84 -3.27 -11.08
CA CYS A 34 -1.91 -4.27 -11.13
C CYS A 34 -1.99 -4.90 -12.54
N PRO A 35 -1.83 -6.22 -12.69
CA PRO A 35 -1.89 -6.88 -14.00
C PRO A 35 -3.30 -6.89 -14.63
N LYS A 36 -4.35 -6.65 -13.83
CA LYS A 36 -5.74 -6.63 -14.28
C LYS A 36 -6.18 -5.30 -14.89
N CYS A 37 -5.70 -4.17 -14.35
CA CYS A 37 -6.21 -2.84 -14.71
C CYS A 37 -5.12 -1.80 -14.97
N GLY A 38 -3.84 -2.15 -14.79
CA GLY A 38 -2.71 -1.22 -14.96
C GLY A 38 -2.57 -0.19 -13.84
N SER A 39 -3.20 -0.39 -12.67
CA SER A 39 -3.00 0.50 -11.52
C SER A 39 -1.51 0.63 -11.20
N PRO A 40 -0.98 1.83 -10.92
CA PRO A 40 0.45 2.04 -10.67
C PRO A 40 0.92 1.50 -9.31
N TYR A 41 0.01 1.21 -8.39
CA TYR A 41 0.29 0.63 -7.08
C TYR A 41 -0.86 -0.28 -6.62
N MET A 42 -0.57 -1.15 -5.66
CA MET A 42 -1.53 -2.00 -4.95
C MET A 42 -1.32 -1.83 -3.43
N GLU A 43 -2.28 -2.25 -2.62
CA GLU A 43 -2.21 -2.13 -1.15
C GLU A 43 -2.07 -3.50 -0.51
N GLU A 44 -1.12 -3.67 0.41
CA GLU A 44 -0.94 -4.95 1.10
C GLU A 44 -2.09 -5.20 2.08
N VAL A 45 -2.92 -6.19 1.78
CA VAL A 45 -4.02 -6.64 2.62
C VAL A 45 -3.64 -7.93 3.33
N GLY A 46 -3.61 -7.90 4.66
CA GLY A 46 -3.33 -9.08 5.49
C GLY A 46 -1.84 -9.28 5.84
N ARG A 47 -1.48 -10.51 6.25
CA ARG A 47 -0.16 -10.81 6.87
C ARG A 47 0.79 -11.66 6.00
N ARG A 48 0.40 -12.03 4.77
CA ARG A 48 1.17 -12.95 3.90
C ARG A 48 1.60 -12.32 2.57
N GLY A 49 1.75 -11.00 2.55
CA GLY A 49 2.04 -10.24 1.33
C GLY A 49 0.90 -10.34 0.31
N GLN A 50 -0.35 -10.51 0.75
CA GLN A 50 -1.49 -10.37 -0.15
C GLN A 50 -1.61 -8.89 -0.48
N VAL A 51 -1.82 -8.57 -1.75
CA VAL A 51 -2.04 -7.20 -2.21
C VAL A 51 -3.39 -7.11 -2.88
N ARG A 52 -4.05 -5.97 -2.73
CA ARG A 52 -5.31 -5.69 -3.39
C ARG A 52 -5.21 -4.40 -4.17
N CYS A 53 -5.70 -4.42 -5.39
CA CYS A 53 -5.76 -3.24 -6.22
C CYS A 53 -6.85 -2.30 -5.70
N PRO A 54 -6.53 -1.04 -5.33
CA PRO A 54 -7.55 -0.06 -4.95
C PRO A 54 -8.46 0.33 -6.12
N LYS A 55 -7.94 0.27 -7.37
CA LYS A 55 -8.67 0.61 -8.60
C LYS A 55 -9.76 -0.40 -8.99
N CYS A 56 -9.43 -1.69 -9.10
CA CYS A 56 -10.34 -2.72 -9.61
C CYS A 56 -10.68 -3.81 -8.61
N GLY A 57 -10.12 -3.77 -7.40
CA GLY A 57 -10.36 -4.76 -6.35
C GLY A 57 -9.65 -6.10 -6.54
N HIS A 58 -8.87 -6.28 -7.61
CA HIS A 58 -8.10 -7.49 -7.87
C HIS A 58 -7.11 -7.79 -6.75
N ASP A 59 -7.23 -8.98 -6.17
CA ASP A 59 -6.28 -9.54 -5.22
C ASP A 59 -5.11 -10.24 -5.95
N GLY A 60 -3.92 -10.08 -5.40
CA GLY A 60 -2.69 -10.71 -5.85
C GLY A 60 -1.75 -10.90 -4.67
N ARG A 61 -0.49 -11.23 -4.97
CA ARG A 61 0.57 -11.31 -3.96
C ARG A 61 1.65 -10.30 -4.31
N ALA A 62 2.16 -9.60 -3.31
CA ALA A 62 3.35 -8.76 -3.39
C ALA A 62 4.49 -9.63 -3.94
N LEU A 63 4.77 -9.50 -5.23
CA LEU A 63 5.89 -10.15 -5.87
C LEU A 63 7.12 -9.39 -5.38
N ALA A 64 7.71 -9.87 -4.30
CA ALA A 64 9.09 -9.52 -3.96
C ALA A 64 9.95 -9.99 -5.13
N GLN A 65 10.26 -9.04 -6.02
CA GLN A 65 11.42 -9.00 -6.91
C GLN A 65 12.00 -10.37 -7.26
N ALA A 66 11.51 -11.00 -8.33
CA ALA A 66 12.32 -11.97 -9.06
C ALA A 66 13.39 -11.16 -9.80
N GLY A 67 14.53 -10.93 -9.13
CA GLY A 67 15.77 -10.62 -9.81
C GLY A 67 16.45 -11.94 -10.16
N ASP A 68 16.59 -12.20 -11.45
CA ASP A 68 17.60 -13.10 -12.02
C ASP A 68 18.86 -12.26 -12.28
#